data_AF-A0A7C4FKS3-F1
#
_entry.id   AF-A0A7C4FKS3-F1
#
_cell.length_a   1.000
_cell.length_b   1.000
_cell.length_c   1.000
_cell.angle_alpha   90.00
_cell.angle_beta   90.00
_cell.angle_gamma   90.00
#
_symmetry.space_group_name_H-M   'P 1'
#
loop_
_entity.id
_entity.type
_entity.pdbx_description
1 polymer ?
#
loop_
_entity_poly.entity_id
_entity_poly.type
_entity_poly.pdbx_seq_one_letter_code
_entity_poly.pdbx_strand_id
1 'polypeptide(L)'
;MIPAVLDTEEQIFLGQANWSNSKDCSGKFYVMWDEKNIYIGVEVKDDKLSMSKVGGDIWNADAIEIFFSTTNAVAGHNEHYQYGFNAKNQKWNWCNMDGAGSKEPDYLKVMSTEIAGAYICEASIDYKQMKSLKFEKGNAIGFHPVIDDTEAVDREIQMTWTGREAHDQSMGFGHIILSSQAASVNPNEKMALTWGTIKK
;
A
#
# COMPACT_ATOMS: atom_id res chain seq x y z
N MET A 1 16.79 -2.06 -4.97
CA MET A 1 15.48 -2.57 -4.54
C MET A 1 14.62 -2.68 -5.78
N ILE A 2 13.92 -3.80 -5.97
CA ILE A 2 12.99 -4.00 -7.09
C ILE A 2 11.59 -3.68 -6.53
N PRO A 3 10.85 -2.71 -7.08
CA PRO A 3 9.50 -2.42 -6.62
C PRO A 3 8.51 -3.49 -7.10
N ALA A 4 7.41 -3.66 -6.36
CA ALA A 4 6.20 -4.23 -6.95
C ALA A 4 5.55 -3.15 -7.84
N VAL A 5 5.16 -3.51 -9.05
CA VAL A 5 4.66 -2.57 -10.06
C VAL A 5 3.23 -2.93 -10.42
N LEU A 6 2.36 -1.93 -10.41
CA LEU A 6 0.99 -1.98 -10.91
C LEU A 6 0.92 -1.03 -12.11
N ASP A 7 0.94 -1.54 -13.34
CA ASP A 7 0.99 -0.71 -14.56
C ASP A 7 0.39 -1.37 -15.81
N THR A 8 -0.36 -2.46 -15.64
CA THR A 8 -0.93 -3.25 -16.74
C THR A 8 -2.45 -3.39 -16.64
N GLU A 9 -3.11 -3.61 -17.77
CA GLU A 9 -4.56 -3.79 -17.85
C GLU A 9 -5.03 -5.03 -17.08
N GLU A 10 -4.21 -6.10 -17.07
CA GLU A 10 -4.50 -7.34 -16.35
C GLU A 10 -4.57 -7.16 -14.83
N GLN A 11 -4.03 -6.05 -14.31
CA GLN A 11 -4.08 -5.69 -12.90
C GLN A 11 -5.31 -4.88 -12.53
N ILE A 12 -6.15 -4.49 -13.50
CA ILE A 12 -7.40 -3.79 -13.24
C ILE A 12 -8.47 -4.79 -12.82
N PHE A 13 -8.81 -4.80 -11.53
CA PHE A 13 -9.90 -5.63 -11.03
C PHE A 13 -11.27 -4.98 -11.29
N LEU A 14 -11.36 -3.67 -11.05
CA LEU A 14 -12.58 -2.88 -11.25
C LEU A 14 -12.25 -1.68 -12.13
N GLY A 15 -13.15 -1.34 -13.06
CA GLY A 15 -13.01 -0.12 -13.86
C GLY A 15 -12.18 -0.26 -15.13
N GLN A 16 -11.99 -1.45 -15.69
CA GLN A 16 -11.14 -1.66 -16.89
C GLN A 16 -11.50 -0.73 -18.07
N ALA A 17 -12.78 -0.42 -18.27
CA ALA A 17 -13.21 0.50 -19.33
C ALA A 17 -12.86 1.98 -19.07
N ASN A 18 -12.56 2.33 -17.83
CA ASN A 18 -12.13 3.67 -17.43
C ASN A 18 -10.59 3.80 -17.48
N TRP A 19 -9.86 2.68 -17.38
CA TRP A 19 -8.40 2.71 -17.42
C TRP A 19 -7.87 2.88 -18.83
N SER A 20 -7.19 3.99 -19.09
CA SER A 20 -6.69 4.29 -20.44
C SER A 20 -5.29 3.75 -20.71
N ASN A 21 -4.36 3.89 -19.76
CA ASN A 21 -2.98 3.39 -19.79
C ASN A 21 -2.28 3.69 -18.44
N SER A 22 -1.01 3.34 -18.30
CA SER A 22 -0.26 3.55 -17.05
C SER A 22 -0.08 5.03 -16.61
N LYS A 23 -0.40 6.02 -17.46
CA LYS A 23 -0.41 7.43 -17.04
C LYS A 23 -1.70 7.84 -16.34
N ASP A 24 -2.76 7.10 -16.60
CA ASP A 24 -4.11 7.23 -16.03
C ASP A 24 -4.05 6.83 -14.58
N CYS A 25 -3.74 5.56 -14.31
CA CYS A 25 -3.49 5.04 -12.97
C CYS A 25 -2.37 4.00 -13.04
N SER A 26 -1.31 4.16 -12.24
CA SER A 26 -0.29 3.14 -12.02
C SER A 26 0.50 3.42 -10.74
N GLY A 27 1.27 2.45 -10.25
CA GLY A 27 2.20 2.73 -9.17
C GLY A 27 3.34 1.74 -8.96
N LYS A 28 4.31 2.21 -8.18
CA LYS A 28 5.51 1.47 -7.77
C LYS A 28 5.62 1.46 -6.26
N PHE A 29 5.65 0.25 -5.71
CA PHE A 29 5.69 0.00 -4.28
C PHE A 29 7.06 -0.50 -3.86
N TYR A 30 7.66 0.20 -2.92
CA TYR A 30 8.95 -0.10 -2.33
C TYR A 30 8.73 -0.50 -0.87
N VAL A 31 9.37 -1.59 -0.44
CA VAL A 31 9.21 -2.11 0.92
C VAL A 31 10.57 -2.24 1.59
N MET A 32 10.68 -1.70 2.80
CA MET A 32 11.81 -1.89 3.71
C MET A 32 11.30 -2.31 5.08
N TRP A 33 12.18 -2.84 5.91
CA TRP A 33 11.85 -3.14 7.31
C TRP A 33 13.10 -2.98 8.17
N ASP A 34 12.91 -2.79 9.47
CA ASP A 34 13.95 -2.83 10.49
C ASP A 34 13.47 -3.59 11.73
N GLU A 35 14.04 -3.37 12.91
CA GLU A 35 13.67 -4.04 14.15
C GLU A 35 12.37 -3.51 14.80
N LYS A 36 11.70 -2.53 14.19
CA LYS A 36 10.48 -1.92 14.75
C LYS A 36 9.37 -1.75 13.72
N ASN A 37 9.70 -1.34 12.50
CA ASN A 37 8.69 -0.96 11.51
C ASN A 37 8.89 -1.68 10.18
N ILE A 38 7.78 -1.85 9.47
CA ILE A 38 7.78 -1.99 8.02
C ILE A 38 7.55 -0.59 7.42
N TYR A 39 8.25 -0.32 6.34
CA TYR A 39 8.26 0.95 5.63
C TYR A 39 7.79 0.74 4.21
N ILE A 40 6.83 1.54 3.76
CA ILE A 40 6.27 1.49 2.42
C ILE A 40 6.49 2.84 1.75
N GLY A 41 7.17 2.84 0.60
CA GLY A 41 7.25 4.01 -0.27
C GLY A 41 6.46 3.72 -1.53
N VAL A 42 5.59 4.63 -1.94
CA VAL A 42 4.76 4.45 -3.12
C VAL A 42 4.86 5.69 -4.00
N GLU A 43 5.17 5.49 -5.28
CA GLU A 43 4.96 6.49 -6.33
C GLU A 43 3.72 6.07 -7.11
N VAL A 44 2.69 6.91 -7.12
CA VAL A 44 1.46 6.70 -7.91
C VAL A 44 1.43 7.73 -9.03
N LYS A 45 1.14 7.28 -10.26
CA LYS A 45 0.77 8.12 -11.39
C LYS A 45 -0.75 8.15 -11.47
N ASP A 46 -1.26 9.34 -11.63
CA ASP A 46 -2.68 9.66 -11.61
C ASP A 46 -2.84 10.98 -12.38
N ASP A 47 -3.68 11.00 -13.41
CA ASP A 47 -3.89 12.20 -14.22
C ASP A 47 -4.82 13.23 -13.57
N LYS A 48 -5.58 12.84 -12.53
CA LYS A 48 -6.44 13.75 -11.79
C LYS A 48 -6.77 13.28 -10.35
N LEU A 49 -5.96 13.80 -9.43
CA LEU A 49 -6.16 13.59 -8.00
C LEU A 49 -7.53 14.08 -7.47
N SER A 50 -8.27 13.19 -6.83
CA SER A 50 -9.44 13.41 -6.00
C SER A 50 -9.49 12.52 -4.74
N MET A 51 -9.01 13.06 -3.63
CA MET A 51 -9.21 12.49 -2.27
C MET A 51 -10.48 13.08 -1.63
N SER A 52 -11.65 12.77 -2.19
CA SER A 52 -12.93 13.35 -1.79
C SER A 52 -13.53 12.75 -0.51
N LYS A 53 -13.03 11.57 -0.09
CA LYS A 53 -13.55 10.78 1.04
C LYS A 53 -12.71 10.92 2.30
N VAL A 54 -13.25 10.46 3.42
CA VAL A 54 -12.61 10.55 4.74
C VAL A 54 -12.84 9.29 5.58
N GLY A 55 -11.97 9.09 6.58
CA GLY A 55 -12.09 7.98 7.53
C GLY A 55 -12.05 6.61 6.85
N GLY A 56 -12.99 5.74 7.21
CA GLY A 56 -13.10 4.41 6.63
C GLY A 56 -13.54 4.37 5.17
N ASP A 57 -13.89 5.51 4.57
CA ASP A 57 -14.37 5.59 3.18
C ASP A 57 -13.29 6.05 2.20
N ILE A 58 -12.03 6.24 2.64
CA ILE A 58 -10.96 6.72 1.75
C ILE A 58 -10.69 5.79 0.56
N TRP A 59 -11.03 4.50 0.64
CA TRP A 59 -10.96 3.53 -0.47
C TRP A 59 -11.85 3.91 -1.65
N ASN A 60 -12.88 4.75 -1.42
CA ASN A 60 -13.84 5.17 -2.45
C ASN A 60 -13.42 6.50 -3.11
N ALA A 61 -12.12 6.76 -3.15
CA ALA A 61 -11.43 7.89 -3.75
C ALA A 61 -9.97 7.49 -4.00
N ASP A 62 -9.09 8.41 -4.41
CA ASP A 62 -7.69 8.03 -4.58
C ASP A 62 -7.08 7.62 -3.26
N ALA A 63 -6.65 6.37 -3.24
CA ALA A 63 -6.05 5.75 -2.09
C ALA A 63 -5.08 4.67 -2.53
N ILE A 64 -4.09 4.49 -1.68
CA ILE A 64 -3.27 3.31 -1.67
C ILE A 64 -3.84 2.38 -0.62
N GLU A 65 -3.99 1.10 -0.95
CA GLU A 65 -4.19 0.06 0.05
C GLU A 65 -3.02 -0.93 0.03
N ILE A 66 -2.63 -1.39 1.22
CA ILE A 66 -1.59 -2.40 1.42
C ILE A 66 -2.15 -3.50 2.30
N PHE A 67 -2.07 -4.73 1.79
CA PHE A 67 -2.41 -5.91 2.55
C PHE A 67 -1.15 -6.64 2.98
N PHE A 68 -1.19 -7.14 4.22
CA PHE A 68 -0.25 -8.12 4.73
C PHE A 68 -0.99 -9.35 5.22
N SER A 69 -0.40 -10.53 5.02
CA SER A 69 -0.99 -11.77 5.52
C SER A 69 0.07 -12.83 5.78
N THR A 70 -0.34 -13.94 6.41
CA THR A 70 0.48 -15.15 6.42
C THR A 70 0.51 -15.76 5.02
N THR A 71 1.49 -16.61 4.72
CA THR A 71 1.64 -17.22 3.38
C THR A 71 0.58 -18.27 3.05
N ASN A 72 -0.35 -18.53 3.96
CA ASN A 72 -1.42 -19.52 3.83
C ASN A 72 -2.81 -18.92 4.01
N ALA A 73 -2.91 -17.58 4.01
CA ALA A 73 -4.16 -16.88 4.16
C ALA A 73 -5.13 -17.20 3.01
N VAL A 74 -6.42 -17.20 3.34
CA VAL A 74 -7.51 -17.50 2.41
C VAL A 74 -8.40 -16.26 2.20
N ALA A 75 -9.42 -16.36 1.35
CA ALA A 75 -10.32 -15.25 1.09
C ALA A 75 -11.07 -14.83 2.38
N GLY A 76 -11.24 -13.52 2.55
CA GLY A 76 -12.04 -12.95 3.63
C GLY A 76 -11.29 -11.91 4.49
N HIS A 77 -12.06 -10.98 5.06
CA HIS A 77 -11.55 -9.83 5.81
C HIS A 77 -10.81 -10.16 7.12
N ASN A 78 -10.95 -11.39 7.62
CA ASN A 78 -10.31 -11.83 8.87
C ASN A 78 -8.97 -12.54 8.66
N GLU A 79 -8.50 -12.67 7.40
CA GLU A 79 -7.31 -13.45 7.03
C GLU A 79 -6.08 -12.56 6.75
N HIS A 80 -6.21 -11.25 6.90
CA HIS A 80 -5.17 -10.29 6.57
C HIS A 80 -5.25 -9.02 7.42
N TYR A 81 -4.20 -8.21 7.32
CA TYR A 81 -4.22 -6.80 7.69
C TYR A 81 -4.41 -5.98 6.43
N GLN A 82 -5.19 -4.91 6.52
CA GLN A 82 -5.40 -3.96 5.44
C GLN A 82 -5.21 -2.55 5.98
N TYR A 83 -4.30 -1.82 5.36
CA TYR A 83 -4.00 -0.43 5.68
C TYR A 83 -4.19 0.41 4.43
N GLY A 84 -4.77 1.60 4.58
CA GLY A 84 -4.82 2.56 3.48
C GLY A 84 -4.34 3.92 3.87
N PHE A 85 -3.92 4.67 2.85
CA PHE A 85 -3.43 6.03 2.97
C PHE A 85 -3.42 6.74 1.62
N ASN A 86 -3.36 8.08 1.62
CA ASN A 86 -3.41 8.88 0.40
C ASN A 86 -2.57 10.17 0.51
N ALA A 87 -2.56 11.00 -0.55
CA ALA A 87 -1.75 12.21 -0.60
C ALA A 87 -2.25 13.37 0.28
N LYS A 88 -3.35 13.19 1.04
CA LYS A 88 -3.74 14.10 2.13
C LYS A 88 -3.24 13.64 3.50
N ASN A 89 -2.36 12.63 3.55
CA ASN A 89 -1.92 11.94 4.77
C ASN A 89 -3.07 11.32 5.57
N GLN A 90 -4.23 11.09 4.95
CA GLN A 90 -5.28 10.31 5.57
C GLN A 90 -4.78 8.87 5.68
N LYS A 91 -5.26 8.17 6.70
CA LYS A 91 -4.87 6.78 6.94
C LYS A 91 -5.98 6.01 7.62
N TRP A 92 -6.05 4.72 7.35
CA TRP A 92 -7.03 3.84 7.96
C TRP A 92 -6.50 2.42 8.09
N ASN A 93 -6.95 1.71 9.13
CA ASN A 93 -6.80 0.27 9.24
C ASN A 93 -8.20 -0.36 9.15
N TRP A 94 -8.51 -0.98 8.02
CA TRP A 94 -9.81 -1.62 7.78
C TRP A 94 -9.85 -3.01 8.38
N CYS A 95 -8.96 -3.89 7.94
CA CYS A 95 -8.86 -5.28 8.40
C CYS A 95 -7.66 -5.46 9.33
N ASN A 96 -7.86 -6.25 10.39
CA ASN A 96 -6.79 -6.67 11.29
C ASN A 96 -7.11 -8.07 11.81
N MET A 97 -6.41 -9.09 11.31
CA MET A 97 -6.64 -10.48 11.70
C MET A 97 -6.36 -10.79 13.19
N ASP A 98 -5.64 -9.91 13.91
CA ASP A 98 -5.30 -10.09 15.33
C ASP A 98 -6.08 -9.19 16.29
N GLY A 99 -7.09 -8.46 15.81
CA GLY A 99 -7.83 -7.56 16.67
C GLY A 99 -8.80 -6.64 15.94
N ALA A 100 -9.05 -5.47 16.53
CA ALA A 100 -9.99 -4.51 15.98
C ALA A 100 -9.33 -3.66 14.88
N GLY A 101 -9.88 -3.77 13.67
CA GLY A 101 -9.71 -2.81 12.58
C GLY A 101 -10.73 -1.67 12.66
N SER A 102 -11.18 -1.20 11.49
CA SER A 102 -12.14 -0.10 11.30
C SER A 102 -11.85 1.15 12.12
N LYS A 103 -10.59 1.60 12.13
CA LYS A 103 -10.16 2.78 12.87
C LYS A 103 -8.99 3.48 12.22
N GLU A 104 -8.76 4.72 12.63
CA GLU A 104 -7.50 5.40 12.36
C GLU A 104 -6.40 4.87 13.30
N PRO A 105 -5.31 4.29 12.77
CA PRO A 105 -4.20 3.77 13.58
C PRO A 105 -3.19 4.86 13.99
N ASP A 106 -2.82 4.89 15.28
CA ASP A 106 -1.74 5.74 15.80
C ASP A 106 -0.33 5.21 15.47
N TYR A 107 -0.24 3.89 15.27
CA TYR A 107 0.98 3.14 14.93
C TYR A 107 1.35 3.14 13.44
N LEU A 108 0.51 3.72 12.58
CA LEU A 108 0.81 3.99 11.18
C LEU A 108 1.02 5.49 11.01
N LYS A 109 2.19 5.86 10.49
CA LYS A 109 2.54 7.24 10.14
C LYS A 109 2.61 7.34 8.63
N VAL A 110 2.11 8.44 8.07
CA VAL A 110 2.09 8.71 6.64
C VAL A 110 2.60 10.12 6.40
N MET A 111 3.46 10.28 5.40
CA MET A 111 3.83 11.54 4.80
C MET A 111 3.64 11.44 3.30
N SER A 112 3.29 12.54 2.65
CA SER A 112 3.03 12.54 1.22
C SER A 112 3.51 13.83 0.57
N THR A 113 3.71 13.76 -0.75
CA THR A 113 4.06 14.89 -1.59
C THR A 113 3.39 14.71 -2.93
N GLU A 114 2.51 15.63 -3.29
CA GLU A 114 1.95 15.73 -4.64
C GLU A 114 3.01 16.32 -5.58
N ILE A 115 3.12 15.74 -6.77
CA ILE A 115 3.97 16.22 -7.86
C ILE A 115 3.12 16.28 -9.15
N ALA A 116 3.63 16.90 -10.21
CA ALA A 116 2.85 17.01 -11.45
C ALA A 116 2.50 15.60 -12.01
N GLY A 117 1.20 15.29 -12.07
CA GLY A 117 0.67 14.01 -12.58
C GLY A 117 1.04 12.78 -11.73
N ALA A 118 1.29 12.98 -10.43
CA ALA A 118 1.62 11.90 -9.51
C ALA A 118 1.52 12.34 -8.05
N TYR A 119 1.58 11.36 -7.15
CA TYR A 119 1.89 11.61 -5.76
C TYR A 119 2.83 10.54 -5.21
N ILE A 120 3.58 10.94 -4.18
CA ILE A 120 4.45 10.06 -3.42
C ILE A 120 3.86 9.95 -2.02
N CYS A 121 3.71 8.73 -1.52
CA CYS A 121 3.36 8.44 -0.14
C CYS A 121 4.45 7.59 0.51
N GLU A 122 4.82 7.95 1.73
CA GLU A 122 5.73 7.19 2.58
C GLU A 122 5.01 6.85 3.88
N ALA A 123 4.95 5.56 4.19
CA ALA A 123 4.30 5.03 5.37
C ALA A 123 5.28 4.24 6.24
N SER A 124 5.13 4.33 7.56
CA SER A 124 5.76 3.41 8.52
C SER A 124 4.70 2.81 9.43
N ILE A 125 4.73 1.50 9.59
CA ILE A 125 3.82 0.75 10.46
C ILE A 125 4.64 0.04 11.52
N ASP A 126 4.34 0.25 12.80
CA ASP A 126 4.88 -0.58 13.88
C ASP A 126 4.37 -2.02 13.68
N TYR A 127 5.25 -2.91 13.24
CA TYR A 127 4.82 -4.25 12.85
C TYR A 127 4.43 -5.12 14.04
N LYS A 128 4.65 -4.68 15.29
CA LYS A 128 4.16 -5.40 16.48
C LYS A 128 2.63 -5.46 16.54
N GLN A 129 1.95 -4.63 15.75
CA GLN A 129 0.50 -4.69 15.59
C GLN A 129 0.05 -5.82 14.66
N MET A 130 0.98 -6.47 13.96
CA MET A 130 0.77 -7.64 13.11
C MET A 130 1.34 -8.89 13.80
N LYS A 131 0.73 -9.31 14.92
CA LYS A 131 1.23 -10.35 15.83
C LYS A 131 1.33 -11.74 15.19
N SER A 132 0.48 -12.03 14.21
CA SER A 132 0.50 -13.27 13.44
C SER A 132 1.60 -13.29 12.37
N LEU A 133 2.28 -12.18 12.10
CA LEU A 133 3.37 -12.11 11.14
C LEU A 133 4.73 -12.14 11.84
N LYS A 134 5.67 -12.89 11.25
CA LYS A 134 7.00 -13.08 11.82
C LYS A 134 8.02 -12.22 11.10
N PHE A 135 8.29 -11.03 11.64
CA PHE A 135 9.30 -10.11 11.12
C PHE A 135 10.72 -10.54 11.53
N GLU A 136 11.26 -11.52 10.80
CA GLU A 136 12.63 -11.99 10.96
C GLU A 136 13.27 -12.22 9.58
N LYS A 137 14.60 -12.07 9.53
CA LYS A 137 15.37 -12.36 8.32
C LYS A 137 15.04 -13.76 7.77
N GLY A 138 14.76 -13.82 6.49
CA GLY A 138 14.49 -15.04 5.73
C GLY A 138 13.01 -15.41 5.67
N ASN A 139 12.16 -14.80 6.50
CA ASN A 139 10.74 -15.11 6.49
C ASN A 139 10.05 -14.48 5.28
N ALA A 140 9.01 -15.17 4.81
CA ALA A 140 8.08 -14.69 3.82
C ALA A 140 6.83 -14.11 4.52
N ILE A 141 6.34 -12.99 4.00
CA ILE A 141 5.07 -12.37 4.41
C ILE A 141 4.24 -12.13 3.14
N GLY A 142 2.95 -12.45 3.19
CA GLY A 142 1.99 -12.12 2.13
C GLY A 142 1.89 -10.61 1.94
N PHE A 143 1.89 -10.15 0.71
CA PHE A 143 1.89 -8.73 0.35
C PHE A 143 1.01 -8.50 -0.88
N HIS A 144 0.04 -7.59 -0.75
CA HIS A 144 -0.84 -7.19 -1.86
C HIS A 144 -0.90 -5.66 -1.90
N PRO A 145 -0.21 -5.00 -2.83
CA PRO A 145 -0.41 -3.59 -3.09
C PRO A 145 -1.64 -3.38 -3.99
N VAL A 146 -2.39 -2.32 -3.69
CA VAL A 146 -3.61 -1.91 -4.39
C VAL A 146 -3.64 -0.39 -4.54
N ILE A 147 -4.19 0.10 -5.65
CA ILE A 147 -4.46 1.51 -5.89
C ILE A 147 -5.94 1.64 -6.25
N ASP A 148 -6.62 2.53 -5.54
CA ASP A 148 -7.94 3.05 -5.88
C ASP A 148 -7.77 4.40 -6.56
N ASP A 149 -8.62 4.67 -7.53
CA ASP A 149 -8.51 5.84 -8.41
C ASP A 149 -9.90 6.38 -8.76
N THR A 150 -10.04 7.71 -8.71
CA THR A 150 -11.23 8.43 -9.15
C THR A 150 -10.90 9.79 -9.73
N GLU A 151 -11.53 10.07 -10.86
CA GLU A 151 -11.52 11.39 -11.45
C GLU A 151 -12.44 12.40 -10.73
N ALA A 152 -13.33 11.93 -9.85
CA ALA A 152 -14.39 12.78 -9.30
C ALA A 152 -14.74 12.47 -7.85
N VAL A 153 -15.78 11.67 -7.62
CA VAL A 153 -16.35 11.51 -6.27
C VAL A 153 -16.16 10.10 -5.76
N ASP A 154 -16.63 9.10 -6.50
CA ASP A 154 -16.57 7.70 -6.10
C ASP A 154 -15.54 6.96 -6.97
N ARG A 155 -14.93 5.91 -6.41
CA ARG A 155 -13.91 5.11 -7.07
C ARG A 155 -14.38 4.59 -8.43
N GLU A 156 -13.57 4.83 -9.44
CA GLU A 156 -13.81 4.40 -10.82
C GLU A 156 -12.96 3.20 -11.19
N ILE A 157 -11.74 3.12 -10.64
CA ILE A 157 -10.78 2.04 -10.87
C ILE A 157 -10.30 1.46 -9.54
N GLN A 158 -10.15 0.13 -9.48
CA GLN A 158 -9.32 -0.54 -8.48
C GLN A 158 -8.30 -1.42 -9.20
N MET A 159 -7.03 -1.06 -9.06
CA MET A 159 -5.89 -1.81 -9.58
C MET A 159 -5.27 -2.63 -8.45
N THR A 160 -5.14 -3.95 -8.63
CA THR A 160 -4.59 -4.87 -7.65
C THR A 160 -3.42 -5.64 -8.25
N TRP A 161 -2.43 -6.01 -7.44
CA TRP A 161 -1.26 -6.74 -7.94
C TRP A 161 -1.60 -8.06 -8.62
N THR A 162 -2.68 -8.70 -8.17
CA THR A 162 -3.14 -9.99 -8.70
C THR A 162 -4.16 -9.88 -9.83
N GLY A 163 -4.70 -8.68 -10.10
CA GLY A 163 -5.84 -8.49 -11.01
C GLY A 163 -7.16 -9.09 -10.48
N ARG A 164 -7.19 -9.49 -9.21
CA ARG A 164 -8.36 -10.06 -8.53
C ARG A 164 -8.95 -9.08 -7.55
N GLU A 165 -10.12 -9.44 -7.01
CA GLU A 165 -10.72 -8.75 -5.89
C GLU A 165 -9.69 -8.64 -4.75
N ALA A 166 -9.56 -7.46 -4.14
CA ALA A 166 -8.45 -7.15 -3.24
C ALA A 166 -8.35 -8.11 -2.03
N HIS A 167 -9.49 -8.61 -1.53
CA HIS A 167 -9.58 -9.57 -0.43
C HIS A 167 -9.55 -11.05 -0.88
N ASP A 168 -9.52 -11.35 -2.19
CA ASP A 168 -9.45 -12.70 -2.74
C ASP A 168 -8.00 -13.22 -2.70
N GLN A 169 -7.75 -14.06 -1.69
CA GLN A 169 -6.49 -14.78 -1.49
C GLN A 169 -6.57 -16.24 -1.92
N SER A 170 -7.57 -16.64 -2.72
CA SER A 170 -7.72 -18.05 -3.14
C SER A 170 -6.52 -18.63 -3.89
N MET A 171 -5.71 -17.76 -4.52
CA MET A 171 -4.42 -18.11 -5.14
C MET A 171 -3.20 -17.64 -4.34
N GLY A 172 -3.43 -17.12 -3.14
CA GLY A 172 -2.45 -16.42 -2.32
C GLY A 172 -2.17 -15.00 -2.82
N PHE A 173 -1.71 -14.14 -1.92
CA PHE A 173 -1.00 -12.92 -2.31
C PHE A 173 0.40 -13.27 -2.82
N GLY A 174 1.06 -12.31 -3.49
CA GLY A 174 2.50 -12.45 -3.65
C GLY A 174 3.21 -12.27 -2.30
N HIS A 175 4.53 -12.42 -2.31
CA HIS A 175 5.30 -12.47 -1.07
C HIS A 175 6.45 -11.46 -1.06
N ILE A 176 6.69 -10.86 0.09
CA ILE A 176 7.97 -10.21 0.40
C ILE A 176 8.84 -11.16 1.21
N ILE A 177 10.14 -11.19 0.90
CA ILE A 177 11.13 -11.96 1.67
C ILE A 177 11.98 -10.97 2.48
N LEU A 178 11.96 -11.11 3.79
CA LEU A 178 12.64 -10.20 4.70
C LEU A 178 14.16 -10.42 4.66
N SER A 179 14.89 -9.47 4.10
CA SER A 179 16.35 -9.54 4.04
C SER A 179 17.00 -8.77 5.19
N SER A 180 18.18 -9.22 5.63
CA SER A 180 19.06 -8.42 6.50
C SER A 180 20.02 -7.53 5.72
N GLN A 181 19.95 -7.56 4.39
CA GLN A 181 20.78 -6.71 3.55
C GLN A 181 20.30 -5.27 3.68
N ALA A 182 21.20 -4.38 4.12
CA ALA A 182 20.92 -2.96 4.13
C ALA A 182 20.53 -2.51 2.72
N ALA A 183 19.43 -1.77 2.61
CA ALA A 183 19.07 -1.13 1.36
C ALA A 183 20.24 -0.24 0.91
N SER A 184 20.64 -0.35 -0.36
CA SER A 184 21.71 0.43 -0.97
C SER A 184 21.27 1.88 -1.25
N VAL A 185 20.66 2.53 -0.26
CA VAL A 185 20.19 3.90 -0.33
C VAL A 185 21.20 4.79 0.39
N ASN A 186 21.96 5.57 -0.37
CA ASN A 186 22.72 6.69 0.17
C ASN A 186 21.73 7.85 0.39
N PRO A 187 21.52 8.31 1.64
CA PRO A 187 20.57 9.39 1.94
C PRO A 187 20.93 10.73 1.30
N ASN A 188 22.17 10.90 0.83
CA ASN A 188 22.74 12.21 0.53
C ASN A 188 22.49 12.74 -0.89
N GLU A 189 22.00 11.95 -1.86
CA GLU A 189 22.00 12.41 -3.28
C GLU A 189 20.80 11.96 -4.13
N LYS A 190 19.72 11.45 -3.53
CA LYS A 190 18.48 11.15 -4.26
C LYS A 190 17.33 11.64 -3.42
N MET A 191 16.47 12.48 -4.01
CA MET A 191 15.25 13.07 -3.42
C MET A 191 14.90 12.44 -2.07
N ALA A 192 15.58 12.92 -1.03
CA ALA A 192 15.34 12.51 0.33
C ALA A 192 14.11 13.29 0.79
N LEU A 193 12.97 12.98 0.20
CA LEU A 193 11.70 13.32 0.81
C LEU A 193 11.59 12.36 2.01
N THR A 194 11.46 12.97 3.19
CA THR A 194 10.80 12.45 4.41
C THR A 194 11.22 11.13 5.10
N TRP A 195 12.08 10.26 4.56
CA TRP A 195 12.51 9.05 5.30
C TRP A 195 13.17 9.35 6.65
N GLY A 196 13.93 10.44 6.73
CA GLY A 196 14.64 10.86 7.95
C GLY A 196 13.72 11.39 9.06
N THR A 197 12.54 11.90 8.73
CA THR A 197 11.60 12.48 9.68
C THR A 197 10.65 11.46 10.30
N ILE A 198 10.39 10.35 9.61
CA ILE A 198 9.49 9.28 10.09
C ILE A 198 10.18 8.37 11.12
N LYS A 199 11.52 8.30 11.11
CA LYS A 199 12.34 7.49 12.03
C LYS A 199 12.44 8.00 13.48
N LYS A 200 11.69 9.04 13.87
CA LYS A 200 11.62 9.50 15.27
C LYS A 200 10.51 8.79 16.05
#